data_AF-A0A0M8PY01-F1
#
_entry.id   AF-A0A0M8PY01-F1
#
_cell.length_a   1.000
_cell.length_b   1.000
_cell.length_c   1.000
_cell.angle_alpha   90.00
_cell.angle_beta   90.00
_cell.angle_gamma   90.00
#
_symmetry.space_group_name_H-M   'P 1'
#
loop_
_entity.id
_entity.type
_entity.pdbx_description
1 polymer ?
#
loop_
_entity_poly.entity_id
_entity_poly.type
_entity_poly.pdbx_seq_one_letter_code
_entity_poly.pdbx_strand_id
1 'polypeptide(L)'
;MVEETLSELKLSRLPQVKDYTDDELDLIKNTFSKIHDSYPLGVCLAHDVHVLYHRNYGYGSNTPEQFEEFTLRFAKGEFEEVLNNIS
;
A
#
# COMPACT_ATOMS: atom_id res chain seq x y z
N MET A 1 3.02 -7.23 7.49
CA MET A 1 2.13 -6.12 7.93
C MET A 1 0.99 -6.56 8.83
N VAL A 2 -0.15 -7.10 8.34
CA VAL A 2 -1.28 -7.43 9.26
C VAL A 2 -0.92 -8.52 10.26
N GLU A 3 -0.46 -9.70 9.82
CA GLU A 3 -0.06 -10.79 10.73
C GLU A 3 1.08 -10.40 11.67
N GLU A 4 2.01 -9.61 11.16
CA GLU A 4 3.13 -9.06 11.92
C GLU A 4 2.67 -8.07 13.00
N THR A 5 1.71 -7.20 12.68
CA THR A 5 1.08 -6.27 13.63
C THR A 5 0.42 -7.04 14.77
N LEU A 6 -0.33 -8.11 14.44
CA LEU A 6 -1.00 -8.95 15.44
C LEU A 6 0.02 -9.68 16.31
N SER A 7 1.10 -10.20 15.72
CA SER A 7 2.21 -10.84 16.45
C SER A 7 2.89 -9.87 17.41
N GLU A 8 3.18 -8.63 16.98
CA GLU A 8 3.81 -7.59 17.81
C GLU A 8 2.92 -7.22 19.02
N LEU A 9 1.62 -7.09 18.80
CA LEU A 9 0.64 -6.79 19.84
C LEU A 9 0.24 -8.00 20.70
N LYS A 10 0.71 -9.21 20.34
CA LYS A 10 0.31 -10.49 20.95
C LYS A 10 -1.21 -10.72 20.90
N LEU A 11 -1.84 -10.26 19.83
CA LEU A 11 -3.27 -10.45 19.58
C LEU A 11 -3.48 -11.65 18.65
N SER A 12 -4.57 -12.40 18.89
CA SER A 12 -5.01 -13.43 17.96
C SER A 12 -5.80 -12.82 16.80
N ARG A 13 -5.78 -13.51 15.65
CA ARG A 13 -6.63 -13.13 14.52
C ARG A 13 -8.08 -13.53 14.81
N LEU A 14 -8.96 -12.55 14.89
CA LEU A 14 -10.40 -12.77 15.08
C LEU A 14 -11.11 -12.89 13.72
N PRO A 15 -12.29 -13.55 13.67
CA PRO A 15 -13.04 -13.75 12.44
C PRO A 15 -13.50 -12.44 11.78
N GLN A 16 -13.90 -11.45 12.58
CA GLN A 16 -14.39 -10.16 12.10
C GLN A 16 -13.73 -9.00 12.85
N VAL A 17 -13.58 -7.86 12.17
CA VAL A 17 -12.99 -6.65 12.75
C VAL A 17 -13.76 -6.17 13.99
N LYS A 18 -15.09 -6.30 13.97
CA LYS A 18 -15.97 -5.92 15.09
C LYS A 18 -15.82 -6.81 16.33
N ASP A 19 -15.08 -7.90 16.23
CA ASP A 19 -14.83 -8.79 17.37
C ASP A 19 -13.68 -8.26 18.25
N TYR A 20 -12.90 -7.28 17.76
CA TYR A 20 -11.94 -6.52 18.54
C TYR A 20 -12.64 -5.38 19.30
N THR A 21 -12.11 -5.07 20.49
CA THR A 21 -12.48 -3.86 21.23
C THR A 21 -11.95 -2.60 20.54
N ASP A 22 -12.55 -1.45 20.82
CA ASP A 22 -12.08 -0.17 20.28
C ASP A 22 -10.62 0.12 20.65
N ASP A 23 -10.21 -0.22 21.89
CA ASP A 23 -8.83 -0.09 22.35
C ASP A 23 -7.85 -0.98 21.55
N GLU A 24 -8.24 -2.22 21.26
CA GLU A 24 -7.46 -3.13 20.41
C GLU A 24 -7.37 -2.62 18.96
N LEU A 25 -8.47 -2.08 18.43
CA LEU A 25 -8.48 -1.50 17.08
C LEU A 25 -7.55 -0.29 16.98
N ASP A 26 -7.53 0.57 17.99
CA ASP A 26 -6.62 1.71 18.05
C ASP A 26 -5.16 1.26 18.16
N LEU A 27 -4.88 0.23 18.95
CA LEU A 27 -3.54 -0.37 19.03
C LEU A 27 -3.11 -0.98 17.69
N ILE A 28 -3.98 -1.75 17.04
CA ILE A 28 -3.74 -2.36 15.74
C ILE A 28 -3.43 -1.27 14.71
N LYS A 29 -4.26 -0.23 14.64
CA LYS A 29 -4.08 0.88 13.69
C LYS A 29 -2.73 1.57 13.88
N ASN A 30 -2.40 1.94 15.11
CA ASN A 30 -1.17 2.67 15.42
C ASN A 30 0.08 1.83 15.17
N THR A 31 0.06 0.55 15.54
CA THR A 31 1.19 -0.37 15.30
C THR A 31 1.33 -0.70 13.83
N PHE A 32 0.22 -0.93 13.12
CA PHE A 32 0.22 -1.16 11.67
C PHE A 32 0.86 0.02 10.94
N SER A 33 0.49 1.27 11.27
CA SER A 33 1.09 2.47 10.67
C SER A 33 2.60 2.53 10.91
N LYS A 34 3.06 2.30 12.15
CA LYS A 34 4.51 2.28 12.45
C LYS A 34 5.28 1.23 11.66
N ILE A 35 4.73 0.02 11.62
CA ILE A 35 5.29 -1.09 10.86
C ILE A 35 5.31 -0.69 9.38
N HIS A 36 4.19 -0.22 8.84
CA HIS A 36 4.07 0.25 7.47
C HIS A 36 5.14 1.28 7.09
N ASP A 37 5.32 2.30 7.94
CA ASP A 37 6.28 3.38 7.72
C ASP A 37 7.74 2.92 7.85
N SER A 38 7.99 1.79 8.52
CA SER A 38 9.34 1.19 8.63
C SER A 38 9.75 0.37 7.40
N TYR A 39 8.80 -0.03 6.56
CA TYR A 39 9.10 -0.75 5.33
C TYR A 39 9.42 0.25 4.21
N PRO A 40 10.60 0.16 3.58
CA PRO A 40 11.07 1.17 2.63
C PRO A 40 10.29 1.19 1.29
N LEU A 41 9.36 0.25 1.07
CA LEU A 41 8.76 -0.02 -0.24
C LEU A 41 7.25 0.27 -0.31
N GLY A 42 6.63 0.68 0.80
CA GLY A 42 5.21 1.04 0.82
C GLY A 42 5.00 2.48 0.39
N VAL A 43 4.56 2.72 -0.85
CA VAL A 43 4.22 4.07 -1.33
C VAL A 43 2.72 4.19 -1.52
N CYS A 44 2.10 5.14 -0.81
CA CYS A 44 0.72 5.52 -1.08
C CYS A 44 0.66 6.33 -2.38
N LEU A 45 -0.13 5.84 -3.34
CA LEU A 45 -0.39 6.51 -4.62
C LEU A 45 -1.89 6.79 -4.75
N ALA A 46 -2.23 7.78 -5.56
CA ALA A 46 -3.61 7.95 -6.02
C ALA A 46 -4.08 6.67 -6.75
N HIS A 47 -5.37 6.33 -6.63
CA HIS A 47 -5.88 5.05 -7.09
C HIS A 47 -5.66 4.82 -8.60
N ASP A 48 -5.91 5.84 -9.40
CA ASP A 48 -5.66 5.87 -10.85
C ASP A 48 -4.18 5.64 -11.20
N VAL A 49 -3.26 6.31 -10.49
CA VAL A 49 -1.81 6.16 -10.65
C VAL A 49 -1.35 4.75 -10.24
N HIS A 50 -1.90 4.21 -9.15
CA HIS A 50 -1.63 2.86 -8.68
C HIS A 50 -2.09 1.80 -9.69
N VAL A 51 -3.29 1.95 -10.24
CA VAL A 51 -3.80 1.05 -11.30
C VAL A 51 -2.97 1.17 -12.56
N LEU A 52 -2.57 2.39 -12.94
CA LEU A 52 -1.69 2.62 -14.09
C LEU A 52 -0.33 1.93 -13.92
N TYR A 53 0.26 1.99 -12.73
CA TYR A 53 1.48 1.24 -12.40
C TYR A 53 1.27 -0.26 -12.63
N HIS A 54 0.23 -0.85 -12.05
CA HIS A 54 -0.04 -2.28 -12.20
C HIS A 54 -0.40 -2.72 -13.61
N ARG A 55 -0.99 -1.83 -14.44
CA ARG A 55 -1.19 -2.10 -15.88
C ARG A 55 0.12 -2.22 -16.64
N ASN A 56 1.18 -1.53 -16.20
CA ASN A 56 2.48 -1.55 -16.87
C ASN A 56 3.43 -2.63 -16.33
N TYR A 57 3.40 -2.89 -15.02
CA TYR A 57 4.39 -3.76 -14.35
C TYR A 57 3.80 -5.04 -13.74
N GLY A 58 2.46 -5.16 -13.74
CA GLY A 58 1.74 -6.30 -13.16
C GLY A 58 1.35 -6.09 -11.69
N TYR A 59 0.49 -6.97 -11.17
CA TYR A 59 -0.10 -6.83 -9.82
C TYR A 59 0.72 -7.50 -8.70
N GLY A 60 1.81 -8.20 -9.02
CA GLY A 60 2.58 -8.96 -8.02
C GLY A 60 4.04 -9.10 -8.39
N SER A 61 4.88 -9.42 -7.39
CA SER A 61 6.34 -9.52 -7.52
C SER A 61 7.01 -8.26 -8.08
N ASN A 62 6.41 -7.10 -7.82
CA ASN A 62 6.94 -5.82 -8.25
C ASN A 62 8.23 -5.48 -7.49
N THR A 63 9.21 -4.89 -8.18
CA THR A 63 10.51 -4.52 -7.61
C THR A 63 10.64 -3.00 -7.44
N PRO A 64 11.52 -2.53 -6.55
CA PRO A 64 11.80 -1.11 -6.39
C PRO A 64 12.22 -0.44 -7.71
N GLU A 65 13.00 -1.12 -8.54
CA GLU A 65 13.50 -0.61 -9.82
C GLU A 65 12.36 -0.37 -10.82
N GLN A 66 11.34 -1.25 -10.83
CA GLN A 66 10.14 -1.04 -11.65
C GLN A 66 9.37 0.21 -11.20
N PHE A 67 9.32 0.45 -9.88
CA PHE A 67 8.69 1.67 -9.36
C PHE A 67 9.50 2.92 -9.69
N GLU A 68 10.83 2.89 -9.55
CA GLU A 68 11.71 3.99 -9.94
C GLU A 68 11.57 4.31 -11.43
N GLU A 69 11.60 3.29 -12.31
CA GLU A 69 11.37 3.47 -13.75
C GLU A 69 10.01 4.12 -14.03
N PHE A 70 8.94 3.62 -13.38
CA PHE A 70 7.61 4.19 -13.51
C PHE A 70 7.59 5.67 -13.13
N THR A 71 8.20 6.06 -12.00
CA THR A 71 8.24 7.46 -11.56
C THR A 71 8.99 8.37 -12.54
N LEU A 72 10.08 7.88 -13.15
CA LEU A 72 10.81 8.62 -14.17
C LEU A 72 9.98 8.83 -15.43
N ARG A 73 9.26 7.80 -15.89
CA ARG A 73 8.35 7.87 -17.05
C ARG A 73 7.16 8.79 -16.77
N PHE A 74 6.61 8.70 -15.57
CA PHE A 74 5.52 9.56 -15.11
C PHE A 74 5.93 11.03 -15.06
N ALA A 75 7.10 11.34 -14.49
CA ALA A 75 7.63 12.70 -14.43
C ALA A 75 7.96 13.30 -15.81
N LYS A 76 8.19 12.45 -16.83
CA LYS A 76 8.38 12.86 -18.23
C LYS A 76 7.06 13.12 -18.98
N GLY A 77 5.92 12.89 -18.33
CA GLY A 77 4.60 13.09 -18.94
C GLY A 77 4.14 11.95 -19.84
N GLU A 78 4.79 10.77 -19.80
CA GLU A 78 4.45 9.64 -20.70
C GLU A 78 3.02 9.11 -20.54
N PHE A 79 2.32 9.48 -19.46
CA PHE A 79 0.98 9.00 -19.15
C PHE A 79 -0.08 10.12 -19.09
N GLU A 80 0.25 11.36 -19.47
CA GLU A 80 -0.69 12.50 -19.39
C GLU A 80 -1.98 12.23 -20.18
N GLU A 81 -1.88 11.72 -21.40
CA GLU A 81 -3.05 11.38 -22.22
C GLU A 81 -3.90 10.27 -21.59
N VAL A 82 -3.27 9.28 -20.95
CA VAL A 82 -3.98 8.17 -20.31
C VAL A 82 -4.74 8.65 -19.07
N LEU A 83 -4.12 9.51 -18.26
CA LEU A 83 -4.74 10.07 -17.06
C LEU A 83 -5.89 11.02 -17.39
N ASN A 84 -5.75 11.84 -18.43
CA ASN A 84 -6.79 12.76 -18.89
C ASN A 84 -8.06 12.04 -19.41
N ASN A 85 -7.95 10.77 -19.80
CA ASN A 85 -9.06 9.95 -20.28
C ASN A 85 -9.73 9.10 -19.17
N ILE A 86 -9.24 9.19 -17.93
CA ILE A 86 -9.78 8.48 -16.76
C ILE A 86 -10.60 9.43 -15.85
N SER A 87 -10.61 10.74 -16.16
CA SER A 87 -11.41 11.77 -15.48
C SER A 87 -12.82 11.92 -16.03
#